data_AF-A0A2E4K428-F1
#
_entry.id   AF-A0A2E4K428-F1
#
_cell.length_a   1.000
_cell.length_b   1.000
_cell.length_c   1.000
_cell.angle_alpha   90.00
_cell.angle_beta   90.00
_cell.angle_gamma   90.00
#
_symmetry.space_group_name_H-M   'P 1'
#
loop_
_entity.id
_entity.type
_entity.pdbx_description
1 polymer ?
#
loop_
_entity_poly.entity_id
_entity_poly.type
_entity_poly.pdbx_seq_one_letter_code
_entity_poly.pdbx_strand_id
1 'polypeptide(L)'
;MIEMLRKYIRFHANGFEQIVISLLLRTKRRGFCWMFNLWMKISRKDVRFVYSKRELRYYATAKALPGRKVFFKHERQGLVNYRQGLSERANSIGKTYFLEGLQFNDGDVVVDCGANLGDLKLWFDIRGMNISYIGFEPSPEEFGCLQDNIGTGVAKSVGLWNKEGSFEFFVSSQKADSSLIEPKHYESVIEIPTIRLEDALEGPVKLLKLEAEGGEPEILEGLGERLADVHFITADLGYERGMLEESTLVPVVNFLLERGFSIRAISHDRIVALFENNIMGGGK
;
A
#
# COMPACT_ATOMS: atom_id res chain seq x y z
N MET A 1 -14.43 -11.15 -36.08
CA MET A 1 -13.30 -12.08 -36.30
C MET A 1 -12.01 -11.63 -35.61
N ILE A 2 -11.52 -10.40 -35.86
CA ILE A 2 -10.31 -9.85 -35.23
C ILE A 2 -10.42 -9.71 -33.70
N GLU A 3 -11.58 -9.30 -33.18
CA GLU A 3 -11.78 -9.17 -31.74
C GLU A 3 -11.81 -10.52 -31.00
N MET A 4 -12.44 -11.54 -31.60
CA MET A 4 -12.41 -12.91 -31.07
C MET A 4 -11.01 -13.50 -31.10
N LEU A 5 -10.24 -13.28 -32.17
CA LEU A 5 -8.84 -13.71 -32.25
C LEU A 5 -7.98 -13.01 -31.18
N ARG A 6 -8.19 -11.71 -30.94
CA ARG A 6 -7.52 -10.97 -29.86
C ARG A 6 -7.88 -11.48 -28.47
N LYS A 7 -9.14 -11.85 -28.23
CA LYS A 7 -9.59 -12.46 -26.97
C LYS A 7 -8.98 -13.86 -26.77
N TYR A 8 -8.95 -14.67 -27.83
CA TYR A 8 -8.33 -16.00 -27.84
C TYR A 8 -6.82 -15.95 -27.56
N ILE A 9 -6.08 -15.08 -28.24
CA ILE A 9 -4.65 -14.88 -27.99
C ILE A 9 -4.40 -14.41 -26.56
N ARG A 10 -5.20 -13.46 -26.05
CA ARG A 10 -5.11 -13.02 -24.65
C ARG A 10 -5.38 -14.15 -23.67
N PHE A 11 -6.37 -14.99 -23.92
CA PHE A 11 -6.68 -16.14 -23.08
C PHE A 11 -5.49 -17.10 -22.96
N HIS A 12 -4.89 -17.48 -24.08
CA HIS A 12 -3.71 -18.36 -24.07
C HIS A 12 -2.47 -17.69 -23.47
N ALA A 13 -2.26 -16.40 -23.73
CA ALA A 13 -1.19 -15.63 -23.11
C ALA A 13 -1.34 -15.56 -21.58
N ASN A 14 -2.56 -15.37 -21.07
CA ASN A 14 -2.86 -15.37 -19.64
C ASN A 14 -2.62 -16.77 -19.04
N GLY A 15 -3.03 -17.84 -19.71
CA GLY A 15 -2.77 -19.22 -19.26
C GLY A 15 -1.27 -19.52 -19.17
N PHE A 16 -0.49 -19.11 -20.16
CA PHE A 16 0.97 -19.25 -20.13
C PHE A 16 1.60 -18.43 -19.00
N GLU A 17 1.15 -17.18 -18.80
CA GLU A 17 1.64 -16.33 -17.71
C GLU A 17 1.41 -16.98 -16.34
N GLN A 18 0.23 -17.59 -16.10
CA GLN A 18 -0.04 -18.29 -14.85
C GLN A 18 0.87 -19.51 -14.63
N ILE A 19 1.22 -20.24 -15.69
CA ILE A 19 2.18 -21.35 -15.61
C ILE A 19 3.56 -20.81 -15.22
N VAL A 20 4.02 -19.72 -15.86
CA VAL A 20 5.31 -19.10 -15.55
C VAL A 20 5.35 -18.61 -14.10
N ILE A 21 4.28 -17.95 -13.63
CA ILE A 21 4.12 -17.52 -12.23
C ILE A 21 4.19 -18.72 -11.27
N SER A 22 3.48 -19.80 -11.55
CA SER A 22 3.49 -21.01 -10.72
C SER A 22 4.89 -21.63 -10.63
N LEU A 23 5.63 -21.67 -11.75
CA LEU A 23 7.01 -22.15 -11.76
C LEU A 23 7.95 -21.20 -10.99
N LEU A 24 7.80 -19.88 -11.13
CA LEU A 24 8.56 -18.87 -10.41
C LEU A 24 8.45 -19.05 -8.90
N LEU A 25 7.23 -19.21 -8.39
CA LEU A 25 6.98 -19.33 -6.96
C LEU A 25 7.46 -20.66 -6.35
N ARG A 26 7.90 -21.63 -7.17
CA ARG A 26 8.60 -22.85 -6.70
C ARG A 26 10.10 -22.62 -6.49
N THR A 27 10.65 -21.54 -7.02
CA THR A 27 12.06 -21.18 -6.87
C THR A 27 12.24 -20.13 -5.79
N LYS A 28 13.45 -20.01 -5.23
CA LYS A 28 13.77 -19.03 -4.19
C LYS A 28 15.08 -18.30 -4.49
N ARG A 29 15.25 -17.14 -3.84
CA ARG A 29 16.48 -16.35 -3.80
C ARG A 29 17.01 -16.07 -5.20
N ARG A 30 18.26 -16.44 -5.48
CA ARG A 30 18.91 -16.22 -6.79
C ARG A 30 18.21 -16.95 -7.93
N GLY A 31 17.65 -18.14 -7.70
CA GLY A 31 16.91 -18.88 -8.72
C GLY A 31 15.65 -18.14 -9.16
N PHE A 32 14.89 -17.63 -8.17
CA PHE A 32 13.73 -16.78 -8.42
C PHE A 32 14.10 -15.54 -9.23
N CYS A 33 15.12 -14.78 -8.80
CA CYS A 33 15.55 -13.59 -9.52
C CYS A 33 16.02 -13.89 -10.95
N TRP A 34 16.77 -14.97 -11.15
CA TRP A 34 17.27 -15.34 -12.48
C TRP A 34 16.12 -15.63 -13.44
N MET A 35 15.16 -16.45 -13.01
CA MET A 35 14.03 -16.82 -13.86
C MET A 35 13.08 -15.64 -14.10
N PHE A 36 12.84 -14.81 -13.08
CA PHE A 36 12.07 -13.57 -13.22
C PHE A 36 12.74 -12.63 -14.23
N ASN A 37 14.06 -12.40 -14.12
CA ASN A 37 14.78 -11.50 -15.01
C ASN A 37 14.83 -12.02 -16.46
N LEU A 38 14.93 -13.33 -16.65
CA LEU A 38 14.82 -13.94 -17.98
C LEU A 38 13.43 -13.67 -18.58
N TRP A 39 12.37 -13.87 -17.79
CA TRP A 39 11.01 -13.58 -18.20
C TRP A 39 10.82 -12.09 -18.54
N MET A 40 11.26 -11.17 -17.68
CA MET A 40 11.18 -9.73 -17.92
C MET A 40 11.94 -9.30 -19.18
N LYS A 41 13.08 -9.94 -19.47
CA LYS A 41 13.83 -9.70 -20.72
C LYS A 41 13.03 -10.12 -21.95
N ILE A 42 12.39 -11.30 -21.92
CA ILE A 42 11.54 -11.80 -23.01
C ILE A 42 10.31 -10.90 -23.19
N SER A 43 9.68 -10.49 -22.09
CA SER A 43 8.52 -9.58 -22.08
C SER A 43 8.89 -8.11 -22.31
N ARG A 44 10.16 -7.79 -22.59
CA ARG A 44 10.67 -6.42 -22.85
C ARG A 44 10.35 -5.41 -21.74
N LYS A 45 10.24 -5.88 -20.50
CA LYS A 45 10.09 -5.02 -19.32
C LYS A 45 11.46 -4.66 -18.77
N ASP A 46 11.57 -3.51 -18.12
CA ASP A 46 12.84 -2.97 -17.64
C ASP A 46 13.14 -3.33 -16.17
N VAL A 47 12.13 -3.74 -15.40
CA VAL A 47 12.27 -4.15 -14.00
C VAL A 47 13.16 -5.39 -13.85
N ARG A 48 14.10 -5.34 -12.90
CA ARG A 48 14.99 -6.46 -12.57
C ARG A 48 15.01 -6.70 -11.09
N PHE A 49 14.92 -7.97 -10.70
CA PHE A 49 15.03 -8.41 -9.31
C PHE A 49 16.43 -8.88 -8.99
N VAL A 50 16.89 -8.57 -7.78
CA VAL A 50 18.16 -9.03 -7.23
C VAL A 50 17.93 -9.50 -5.81
N TYR A 51 18.53 -10.63 -5.45
CA TYR A 51 18.53 -11.11 -4.07
C TYR A 51 19.80 -10.63 -3.35
N SER A 52 19.62 -9.84 -2.29
CA SER A 52 20.72 -9.38 -1.44
C SER A 52 21.01 -10.42 -0.35
N LYS A 53 22.20 -11.04 -0.41
CA LYS A 53 22.66 -11.96 0.64
C LYS A 53 22.96 -11.25 1.97
N ARG A 54 23.37 -9.98 1.91
CA ARG A 54 23.68 -9.16 3.09
C ARG A 54 22.41 -8.84 3.87
N GLU A 55 21.38 -8.42 3.15
CA GLU A 55 20.12 -7.95 3.73
C GLU A 55 19.09 -9.09 3.91
N LEU A 56 19.37 -10.27 3.37
CA LEU A 56 18.47 -11.43 3.37
C LEU A 56 17.04 -11.14 2.82
N ARG A 57 16.98 -10.29 1.78
CA ARG A 57 15.75 -9.87 1.08
C ARG A 57 16.04 -9.52 -0.38
N TYR A 58 14.99 -9.24 -1.13
CA TYR A 58 15.07 -8.87 -2.54
C TYR A 58 15.04 -7.36 -2.72
N TYR A 59 15.45 -6.89 -3.90
CA TYR A 59 15.10 -5.57 -4.37
C TYR A 59 14.86 -5.56 -5.87
N ALA A 60 13.94 -4.70 -6.29
CA ALA A 60 13.66 -4.36 -7.66
C ALA A 60 14.44 -3.09 -8.07
N THR A 61 14.87 -3.06 -9.32
CA THR A 61 15.46 -1.90 -10.00
C THR A 61 14.76 -1.71 -11.33
N ALA A 62 14.65 -0.48 -11.80
CA ALA A 62 14.08 -0.16 -13.10
C ALA A 62 14.91 0.93 -13.77
N LYS A 63 14.90 0.99 -15.11
CA LYS A 63 15.62 2.04 -15.83
C LYS A 63 14.97 3.40 -15.62
N ALA A 64 13.66 3.43 -15.44
CA ALA A 64 12.89 4.64 -15.12
C ALA A 64 13.27 5.27 -13.77
N LEU A 65 13.94 4.52 -12.88
CA LEU A 65 14.41 4.99 -11.58
C LEU A 65 15.89 4.63 -11.37
N PRO A 66 16.82 5.30 -12.07
CA PRO A 66 18.23 4.98 -12.00
C PRO A 66 18.76 5.04 -10.56
N GLY A 67 19.44 3.98 -10.12
CA GLY A 67 20.04 3.91 -8.78
C GLY A 67 19.05 3.59 -7.65
N ARG A 68 17.73 3.69 -7.87
CA ARG A 68 16.72 3.35 -6.86
C ARG A 68 16.60 1.83 -6.72
N LYS A 69 16.57 1.38 -5.46
CA LYS A 69 16.25 0.00 -5.07
C LYS A 69 14.94 0.03 -4.31
N VAL A 70 13.99 -0.79 -4.74
CA VAL A 70 12.72 -1.03 -4.03
C VAL A 70 12.79 -2.42 -3.42
N PHE A 71 13.02 -2.50 -2.13
CA PHE A 71 13.16 -3.72 -1.35
C PHE A 71 11.82 -4.40 -1.10
N PHE A 72 11.84 -5.73 -1.08
CA PHE A 72 10.70 -6.56 -0.70
C PHE A 72 11.21 -7.89 -0.13
N LYS A 73 10.41 -8.51 0.74
CA LYS A 73 10.82 -9.74 1.44
C LYS A 73 10.41 -11.00 0.69
N HIS A 74 9.19 -11.03 0.14
CA HIS A 74 8.56 -12.24 -0.36
C HIS A 74 8.43 -12.28 -1.88
N GLU A 75 8.66 -13.47 -2.46
CA GLU A 75 8.63 -13.69 -3.90
C GLU A 75 7.26 -13.39 -4.50
N ARG A 76 6.18 -13.81 -3.83
CA ARG A 76 4.79 -13.59 -4.29
C ARG A 76 4.46 -12.11 -4.31
N GLN A 77 4.67 -11.41 -3.20
CA GLN A 77 4.42 -9.97 -3.08
C GLN A 77 5.20 -9.18 -4.13
N GLY A 78 6.50 -9.44 -4.27
CA GLY A 78 7.32 -8.78 -5.30
C GLY A 78 6.84 -9.06 -6.72
N LEU A 79 6.44 -10.31 -7.02
CA LEU A 79 5.91 -10.69 -8.32
C LEU A 79 4.58 -9.99 -8.62
N VAL A 80 3.65 -9.96 -7.67
CA VAL A 80 2.34 -9.31 -7.84
C VAL A 80 2.53 -7.81 -8.05
N ASN A 81 3.32 -7.16 -7.19
CA ASN A 81 3.48 -5.72 -7.20
C ASN A 81 4.31 -5.21 -8.38
N TYR A 82 5.39 -5.90 -8.73
CA TYR A 82 6.42 -5.30 -9.60
C TYR A 82 6.59 -6.00 -10.95
N ARG A 83 5.88 -7.09 -11.28
CA ARG A 83 6.00 -7.76 -12.60
C ARG A 83 5.64 -6.88 -13.78
N GLN A 84 4.85 -5.82 -13.59
CA GLN A 84 4.52 -4.87 -14.66
C GLN A 84 5.54 -3.72 -14.79
N GLY A 85 6.41 -3.54 -13.79
CA GLY A 85 7.35 -2.43 -13.71
C GLY A 85 7.10 -1.55 -12.49
N LEU A 86 8.15 -0.86 -12.01
CA LEU A 86 8.03 0.05 -10.87
C LEU A 86 7.17 1.27 -11.18
N SER A 87 7.30 1.84 -12.38
CA SER A 87 6.46 2.97 -12.82
C SER A 87 4.99 2.57 -12.96
N GLU A 88 4.71 1.38 -13.46
CA GLU A 88 3.34 0.86 -13.56
C GLU A 88 2.73 0.62 -12.18
N ARG A 89 3.50 0.06 -11.24
CA ARG A 89 3.06 -0.10 -9.84
C ARG A 89 2.73 1.24 -9.21
N ALA A 90 3.64 2.20 -9.35
CA ALA A 90 3.46 3.56 -8.84
C ALA A 90 2.17 4.19 -9.39
N ASN A 91 1.99 4.18 -10.71
CA ASN A 91 0.79 4.72 -11.37
C ASN A 91 -0.49 3.97 -10.94
N SER A 92 -0.43 2.64 -10.85
CA SER A 92 -1.56 1.84 -10.37
C SER A 92 -1.97 2.24 -8.96
N ILE A 93 -1.01 2.41 -8.04
CA ILE A 93 -1.27 2.81 -6.66
C ILE A 93 -1.84 4.22 -6.60
N GLY A 94 -1.25 5.16 -7.35
CA GLY A 94 -1.77 6.53 -7.41
C GLY A 94 -3.19 6.61 -7.96
N LYS A 95 -3.53 5.77 -8.93
CA LYS A 95 -4.90 5.66 -9.45
C LYS A 95 -5.85 5.05 -8.41
N THR A 96 -5.45 3.95 -7.76
CA THR A 96 -6.26 3.28 -6.73
C THR A 96 -6.65 4.24 -5.61
N TYR A 97 -5.69 5.05 -5.16
CA TYR A 97 -5.84 5.99 -4.04
C TYR A 97 -6.11 7.44 -4.49
N PHE A 98 -6.60 7.64 -5.72
CA PHE A 98 -7.03 8.92 -6.27
C PHE A 98 -6.00 10.07 -6.21
N LEU A 99 -4.70 9.77 -6.14
CA LEU A 99 -3.64 10.77 -6.03
C LEU A 99 -3.58 11.69 -7.25
N GLU A 100 -3.95 11.19 -8.44
CA GLU A 100 -3.96 11.98 -9.68
C GLU A 100 -5.02 13.09 -9.67
N GLY A 101 -6.05 12.98 -8.83
CA GLY A 101 -7.09 14.00 -8.65
C GLY A 101 -6.69 15.11 -7.67
N LEU A 102 -5.54 15.00 -7.01
CA LEU A 102 -5.09 15.90 -5.95
C LEU A 102 -3.91 16.74 -6.41
N GLN A 103 -3.87 17.99 -5.94
CA GLN A 103 -2.71 18.86 -6.11
C GLN A 103 -1.83 18.80 -4.86
N PHE A 104 -0.57 18.42 -5.04
CA PHE A 104 0.46 18.37 -4.00
C PHE A 104 1.50 19.48 -4.23
N ASN A 105 1.94 20.10 -3.15
CA ASN A 105 3.03 21.06 -3.11
C ASN A 105 4.24 20.47 -2.37
N ASP A 106 5.41 21.04 -2.62
CA ASP A 106 6.61 20.68 -1.86
C ASP A 106 6.40 20.96 -0.36
N GLY A 107 6.76 19.98 0.46
CA GLY A 107 6.60 20.02 1.91
C GLY A 107 5.26 19.48 2.43
N ASP A 108 4.27 19.24 1.55
CA ASP A 108 2.99 18.66 1.96
C ASP A 108 3.19 17.35 2.73
N VAL A 109 2.48 17.19 3.85
CA VAL A 109 2.56 16.01 4.71
C VAL A 109 1.62 14.92 4.21
N VAL A 110 2.18 13.74 3.96
CA VAL A 110 1.43 12.53 3.56
C VAL A 110 1.64 11.46 4.61
N VAL A 111 0.53 10.99 5.17
CA VAL A 111 0.48 9.93 6.17
C VAL A 111 -0.06 8.67 5.51
N ASP A 112 0.68 7.57 5.63
CA ASP A 112 0.35 6.27 5.04
C ASP A 112 0.14 5.24 6.16
N CYS A 113 -1.13 4.94 6.45
CA CYS A 113 -1.50 3.86 7.35
C CYS A 113 -1.54 2.54 6.57
N GLY A 114 -0.85 1.52 7.09
CA GLY A 114 -0.58 0.28 6.36
C GLY A 114 0.34 0.55 5.18
N ALA A 115 1.48 1.18 5.47
CA ALA A 115 2.42 1.60 4.44
C ALA A 115 3.05 0.39 3.71
N ASN A 116 3.07 -0.79 4.33
CA ASN A 116 3.62 -2.02 3.77
C ASN A 116 5.05 -1.79 3.24
N LEU A 117 5.29 -1.95 1.94
CA LEU A 117 6.60 -1.68 1.33
C LEU A 117 6.83 -0.20 0.96
N GLY A 118 5.89 0.71 1.22
CA GLY A 118 5.98 2.14 0.87
C GLY A 118 5.65 2.46 -0.58
N ASP A 119 4.80 1.66 -1.23
CA ASP A 119 4.45 1.84 -2.65
C ASP A 119 3.72 3.17 -2.93
N LEU A 120 3.02 3.74 -1.94
CA LEU A 120 2.46 5.10 -2.06
C LEU A 120 3.56 6.13 -2.28
N LYS A 121 4.67 6.04 -1.52
CA LYS A 121 5.83 6.93 -1.67
C LYS A 121 6.45 6.84 -3.06
N LEU A 122 6.45 5.64 -3.65
CA LEU A 122 6.97 5.41 -4.99
C LEU A 122 6.24 6.28 -6.04
N TRP A 123 4.94 6.54 -5.90
CA TRP A 123 4.19 7.42 -6.80
C TRP A 123 4.71 8.85 -6.81
N PHE A 124 5.06 9.38 -5.62
CA PHE A 124 5.66 10.72 -5.48
C PHE A 124 7.09 10.74 -6.02
N ASP A 125 7.89 9.72 -5.71
CA ASP A 125 9.29 9.61 -6.16
C ASP A 125 9.43 9.65 -7.67
N ILE A 126 8.61 8.87 -8.40
CA ILE A 126 8.69 8.82 -9.88
C ILE A 126 8.28 10.14 -10.54
N ARG A 127 7.59 11.02 -9.79
CA ARG A 127 7.16 12.36 -10.23
C ARG A 127 8.09 13.45 -9.73
N GLY A 128 9.14 13.12 -8.98
CA GLY A 128 10.08 14.08 -8.42
C GLY A 128 9.45 15.02 -7.38
N MET A 129 8.35 14.62 -6.74
CA MET A 129 7.65 15.43 -5.74
C MET A 129 8.34 15.33 -4.38
N ASN A 130 8.58 16.47 -3.73
CA ASN A 130 9.21 16.52 -2.43
C ASN A 130 8.16 16.64 -1.31
N ILE A 131 7.64 15.49 -0.86
CA ILE A 131 6.65 15.41 0.21
C ILE A 131 7.26 14.98 1.55
N SER A 132 6.66 15.43 2.66
CA SER A 132 6.96 14.95 4.01
C SER A 132 6.18 13.67 4.28
N TYR A 133 6.81 12.52 4.08
CA TYR A 133 6.14 11.21 4.18
C TYR A 133 6.29 10.57 5.56
N ILE A 134 5.18 10.10 6.14
CA ILE A 134 5.14 9.33 7.38
C ILE A 134 4.41 8.01 7.11
N GLY A 135 5.11 6.88 7.21
CA GLY A 135 4.56 5.55 7.01
C GLY A 135 4.47 4.76 8.31
N PHE A 136 3.32 4.13 8.54
CA PHE A 136 3.07 3.25 9.67
C PHE A 136 2.95 1.82 9.15
N GLU A 137 3.83 0.93 9.61
CA GLU A 137 3.83 -0.48 9.25
C GLU A 137 4.24 -1.32 10.46
N PRO A 138 3.31 -2.05 11.10
CA PRO A 138 3.63 -2.85 12.27
C PRO A 138 4.34 -4.18 11.96
N SER A 139 4.22 -4.73 10.75
CA SER A 139 4.83 -6.02 10.42
C SER A 139 6.34 -5.88 10.29
N PRO A 140 7.16 -6.63 11.08
CA PRO A 140 8.60 -6.41 11.12
C PRO A 140 9.33 -6.61 9.79
N GLU A 141 8.90 -7.57 8.97
CA GLU A 141 9.54 -7.87 7.69
C GLU A 141 9.25 -6.79 6.63
N GLU A 142 8.01 -6.32 6.56
CA GLU A 142 7.57 -5.21 5.71
C GLU A 142 8.18 -3.89 6.20
N PHE A 143 8.15 -3.61 7.51
CA PHE A 143 8.74 -2.41 8.10
C PHE A 143 10.22 -2.27 7.76
N GLY A 144 10.99 -3.37 7.85
CA GLY A 144 12.39 -3.36 7.44
C GLY A 144 12.57 -2.96 5.98
N CYS A 145 11.67 -3.37 5.07
CA CYS A 145 11.68 -2.93 3.68
C CYS A 145 11.22 -1.48 3.52
N LEU A 146 10.19 -1.06 4.25
CA LEU A 146 9.66 0.30 4.26
C LEU A 146 10.77 1.31 4.56
N GLN A 147 11.58 1.08 5.60
CA GLN A 147 12.66 1.98 6.03
C GLN A 147 13.62 2.32 4.89
N ASP A 148 14.02 1.33 4.08
CA ASP A 148 14.90 1.56 2.93
C ASP A 148 14.14 2.15 1.73
N ASN A 149 12.87 1.78 1.58
CA ASN A 149 12.05 2.17 0.45
C ASN A 149 11.59 3.62 0.52
N ILE A 150 11.42 4.22 1.69
CA ILE A 150 10.88 5.60 1.78
C ILE A 150 11.96 6.68 1.83
N GLY A 151 13.24 6.30 1.92
CA GLY A 151 14.36 7.24 1.89
C GLY A 151 14.34 8.20 3.07
N THR A 152 14.14 9.50 2.82
CA THR A 152 14.11 10.55 3.87
C THR A 152 12.78 10.63 4.62
N GLY A 153 11.81 9.78 4.30
CA GLY A 153 10.55 9.69 5.05
C GLY A 153 10.74 9.11 6.45
N VAL A 154 9.71 9.26 7.29
CA VAL A 154 9.68 8.68 8.64
C VAL A 154 8.89 7.38 8.61
N ALA A 155 9.51 6.27 9.00
CA ALA A 155 8.84 4.98 9.17
C ALA A 155 8.63 4.70 10.67
N LYS A 156 7.43 4.27 11.06
CA LYS A 156 7.11 3.86 12.44
C LYS A 156 6.63 2.40 12.48
N SER A 157 7.29 1.58 13.31
CA SER A 157 6.98 0.16 13.51
C SER A 157 5.92 -0.04 14.58
N VAL A 158 4.74 0.56 14.39
CA VAL A 158 3.63 0.53 15.34
C VAL A 158 2.31 0.35 14.59
N GLY A 159 1.35 -0.31 15.23
CA GLY A 159 -0.03 -0.33 14.76
C GLY A 159 -0.73 0.99 15.07
N LEU A 160 -1.65 1.41 14.21
CA LEU A 160 -2.55 2.52 14.51
C LEU A 160 -3.88 1.97 15.00
N TRP A 161 -4.40 2.52 16.09
CA TRP A 161 -5.63 2.07 16.72
C TRP A 161 -6.33 3.21 17.48
N ASN A 162 -7.47 2.92 18.12
CA ASN A 162 -8.19 3.90 18.93
C ASN A 162 -7.58 4.16 20.31
N LYS A 163 -6.58 3.37 20.72
CA LYS A 163 -5.85 3.53 21.98
C LYS A 163 -4.41 3.04 21.89
N GLU A 164 -3.57 3.62 22.74
CA GLU A 164 -2.21 3.13 22.97
C GLU A 164 -2.25 1.80 23.73
N GLY A 165 -1.35 0.88 23.38
CA GLY A 165 -1.23 -0.40 24.07
C GLY A 165 -0.38 -1.39 23.32
N SER A 166 -0.59 -2.66 23.64
CA SER A 166 0.05 -3.81 23.00
C SER A 166 -1.04 -4.79 22.62
N PHE A 167 -1.08 -5.20 21.35
CA PHE A 167 -2.18 -5.97 20.79
C PHE A 167 -1.66 -7.14 19.96
N GLU A 168 -2.48 -8.19 19.88
CA GLU A 168 -2.25 -9.28 18.95
C GLU A 168 -2.38 -8.78 17.51
N PHE A 169 -1.43 -9.20 16.69
CA PHE A 169 -1.34 -8.88 15.28
C PHE A 169 -1.21 -10.16 14.48
N PHE A 170 -2.15 -10.37 13.57
CA PHE A 170 -2.31 -11.57 12.78
C PHE A 170 -1.54 -11.41 11.47
N VAL A 171 -0.39 -12.07 11.38
CA VAL A 171 0.57 -11.88 10.28
C VAL A 171 0.22 -12.74 9.07
N SER A 172 0.19 -12.11 7.90
CA SER A 172 -0.04 -12.74 6.57
C SER A 172 0.91 -12.15 5.51
N SER A 173 2.23 -12.18 5.76
CA SER A 173 3.22 -11.43 4.97
C SER A 173 3.31 -11.86 3.49
N GLN A 174 3.09 -13.13 3.15
CA GLN A 174 3.12 -13.56 1.75
C GLN A 174 1.99 -12.98 0.89
N LYS A 175 0.83 -12.71 1.51
CA LYS A 175 -0.33 -12.10 0.85
C LYS A 175 -0.37 -10.59 1.02
N ALA A 176 0.30 -10.08 2.05
CA ALA A 176 0.29 -8.69 2.47
C ALA A 176 -1.03 -8.26 3.12
N ASP A 177 -1.69 -9.18 3.85
CA ASP A 177 -3.03 -9.02 4.45
C ASP A 177 -2.96 -9.13 6.00
N SER A 178 -1.97 -8.50 6.64
CA SER A 178 -1.79 -8.60 8.10
C SER A 178 -2.69 -7.60 8.85
N SER A 179 -3.36 -8.02 9.93
CA SER A 179 -4.38 -7.20 10.61
C SER A 179 -4.29 -7.23 12.14
N LEU A 180 -4.80 -6.17 12.78
CA LEU A 180 -5.07 -6.10 14.22
C LEU A 180 -6.39 -6.78 14.60
N ILE A 181 -7.25 -7.09 13.62
CA ILE A 181 -8.52 -7.80 13.80
C ILE A 181 -8.34 -9.21 13.25
N GLU A 182 -8.72 -10.23 14.01
CA GLU A 182 -8.50 -11.64 13.60
C GLU A 182 -9.12 -11.95 12.23
N PRO A 183 -8.31 -12.22 11.19
CA PRO A 183 -8.80 -12.56 9.87
C PRO A 183 -9.01 -14.07 9.75
N LYS A 184 -9.78 -14.48 8.74
CA LYS A 184 -10.07 -15.90 8.45
C LYS A 184 -8.84 -16.78 8.26
N HIS A 185 -7.75 -16.19 7.76
CA HIS A 185 -6.51 -16.88 7.46
C HIS A 185 -5.30 -16.02 7.86
N TYR A 186 -4.43 -16.57 8.70
CA TYR A 186 -3.15 -15.98 9.08
C TYR A 186 -2.06 -17.05 9.22
N GLU A 187 -0.79 -16.63 9.19
CA GLU A 187 0.37 -17.52 9.28
C GLU A 187 0.91 -17.61 10.71
N SER A 188 0.86 -16.51 11.45
CA SER A 188 1.30 -16.43 12.86
C SER A 188 0.64 -15.26 13.58
N VAL A 189 0.73 -15.25 14.92
CA VAL A 189 0.30 -14.14 15.76
C VAL A 189 1.52 -13.60 16.48
N ILE A 190 1.70 -12.28 16.45
CA ILE A 190 2.73 -11.57 17.21
C ILE A 190 2.08 -10.48 18.04
N GLU A 191 2.80 -9.95 19.01
CA GLU A 191 2.36 -8.79 19.79
C GLU A 191 3.06 -7.53 19.27
N ILE A 192 2.29 -6.48 18.99
CA ILE A 192 2.83 -5.20 18.51
C ILE A 192 2.38 -4.04 19.40
N PRO A 193 3.21 -2.99 19.53
CA PRO A 193 2.75 -1.73 20.10
C PRO A 193 1.75 -1.06 19.16
N THR A 194 0.70 -0.48 19.73
CA THR A 194 -0.23 0.41 19.03
C THR A 194 -0.19 1.81 19.63
N ILE A 195 -0.48 2.81 18.80
CA ILE A 195 -0.68 4.19 19.22
C ILE A 195 -1.93 4.77 18.57
N ARG A 196 -2.43 5.87 19.12
CA ARG A 196 -3.40 6.70 18.42
C ARG A 196 -2.69 7.55 17.38
N LEU A 197 -3.32 7.73 16.22
CA LEU A 197 -2.75 8.58 15.19
C LEU A 197 -2.73 10.05 15.63
N GLU A 198 -3.68 10.48 16.47
CA GLU A 198 -3.68 11.80 17.13
C GLU A 198 -2.33 12.16 17.77
N ASP A 199 -1.73 11.21 18.49
CA ASP A 199 -0.48 11.41 19.24
C ASP A 199 0.76 11.43 18.31
N ALA A 200 0.60 11.04 17.04
CA ALA A 200 1.67 10.99 16.05
C ALA A 200 1.63 12.13 15.03
N LEU A 201 0.58 12.96 15.03
CA LEU A 201 0.43 14.10 14.13
C LEU A 201 0.88 15.40 14.81
N GLU A 202 1.81 16.11 14.17
CA GLU A 202 2.37 17.37 14.69
C GLU A 202 1.75 18.62 14.02
N GLY A 203 0.97 18.44 12.94
CA GLY A 203 0.41 19.55 12.18
C GLY A 203 -0.46 19.10 11.01
N PRO A 204 -0.77 20.02 10.07
CA PRO A 204 -1.67 19.76 8.95
C PRO A 204 -1.19 18.60 8.07
N VAL A 205 -2.12 17.71 7.73
CA VAL A 205 -1.90 16.56 6.86
C VAL A 205 -2.61 16.80 5.53
N LYS A 206 -1.85 16.83 4.44
CA LYS A 206 -2.42 16.97 3.10
C LYS A 206 -3.24 15.75 2.72
N LEU A 207 -2.69 14.56 2.96
CA LEU A 207 -3.34 13.29 2.64
C LEU A 207 -3.08 12.26 3.73
N LEU A 208 -4.14 11.63 4.22
CA LEU A 208 -4.11 10.41 5.01
C LEU A 208 -4.60 9.24 4.14
N LYS A 209 -3.73 8.24 3.90
CA LYS A 209 -4.15 6.94 3.37
C LYS A 209 -4.51 6.00 4.53
N LEU A 210 -5.66 5.34 4.43
CA LEU A 210 -6.10 4.26 5.32
C LEU A 210 -6.19 2.94 4.54
N GLU A 211 -5.37 1.97 4.91
CA GLU A 211 -5.41 0.57 4.44
C GLU A 211 -4.97 -0.27 5.64
N ALA A 212 -5.91 -0.69 6.49
CA ALA A 212 -5.61 -1.28 7.79
C ALA A 212 -6.26 -2.65 7.97
N GLU A 213 -6.63 -3.31 6.87
CA GLU A 213 -7.21 -4.64 6.84
C GLU A 213 -8.44 -4.71 7.77
N GLY A 214 -9.29 -3.68 7.66
CA GLY A 214 -10.55 -3.54 8.40
C GLY A 214 -10.46 -2.69 9.67
N GLY A 215 -9.28 -2.21 10.06
CA GLY A 215 -9.08 -1.36 11.24
C GLY A 215 -9.37 0.14 11.02
N GLU A 216 -9.88 0.54 9.85
CA GLU A 216 -10.08 1.94 9.50
C GLU A 216 -10.97 2.71 10.50
N PRO A 217 -12.10 2.15 11.01
CA PRO A 217 -12.94 2.85 11.98
C PRO A 217 -12.21 3.21 13.28
N GLU A 218 -11.40 2.30 13.81
CA GLU A 218 -10.67 2.51 15.06
C GLU A 218 -9.51 3.50 14.88
N ILE A 219 -8.87 3.52 13.72
CA ILE A 219 -7.85 4.53 13.41
C ILE A 219 -8.47 5.92 13.32
N LEU A 220 -9.65 6.04 12.70
CA LEU A 220 -10.39 7.30 12.64
C LEU A 220 -10.86 7.77 14.01
N GLU A 221 -11.32 6.86 14.88
CA GLU A 221 -11.61 7.16 16.28
C GLU A 221 -10.35 7.64 17.02
N GLY A 222 -9.22 6.94 16.82
CA GLY A 222 -7.91 7.32 17.37
C GLY A 222 -7.30 8.58 16.76
N LEU A 223 -7.94 9.19 15.76
CA LEU A 223 -7.52 10.47 15.21
C LEU A 223 -8.04 11.66 16.03
N GLY A 224 -9.11 11.44 16.83
CA GLY A 224 -9.64 12.44 17.75
C GLY A 224 -9.90 13.79 17.09
N GLU A 225 -9.47 14.86 17.76
CA GLU A 225 -9.64 16.23 17.27
C GLU A 225 -8.71 16.56 16.11
N ARG A 226 -7.60 15.82 15.96
CA ARG A 226 -6.66 15.95 14.83
C ARG A 226 -7.24 15.55 13.49
N LEU A 227 -8.43 14.94 13.45
CA LEU A 227 -9.18 14.77 12.21
C LEU A 227 -9.39 16.11 11.49
N ALA A 228 -9.56 17.21 12.24
CA ALA A 228 -9.70 18.56 11.68
C ALA A 228 -8.43 19.06 10.96
N ASP A 229 -7.27 18.46 11.23
CA ASP A 229 -5.98 18.80 10.60
C ASP A 229 -5.74 18.04 9.29
N VAL A 230 -6.62 17.10 8.92
CA VAL A 230 -6.50 16.31 7.69
C VAL A 230 -7.35 16.91 6.57
N HIS A 231 -6.71 17.21 5.43
CA HIS A 231 -7.40 17.76 4.26
C HIS A 231 -8.09 16.66 3.45
N PHE A 232 -7.34 15.64 3.02
CA PHE A 232 -7.87 14.52 2.25
C PHE A 232 -7.66 13.20 2.98
N ILE A 233 -8.67 12.33 2.91
CA ILE A 233 -8.56 10.94 3.36
C ILE A 233 -8.86 10.05 2.17
N THR A 234 -7.95 9.14 1.83
CA THR A 234 -8.24 8.04 0.90
C THR A 234 -8.21 6.74 1.68
N ALA A 235 -9.29 5.96 1.62
CA ALA A 235 -9.43 4.77 2.44
C ALA A 235 -9.80 3.57 1.58
N ASP A 236 -9.11 2.45 1.77
CA ASP A 236 -9.63 1.16 1.34
C ASP A 236 -10.67 0.67 2.35
N LEU A 237 -11.83 0.30 1.81
CA LEU A 237 -13.05 -0.01 2.55
C LEU A 237 -13.62 -1.36 2.07
N GLY A 238 -12.73 -2.23 1.59
CA GLY A 238 -13.02 -3.57 1.08
C GLY A 238 -13.56 -4.53 2.16
N TYR A 239 -13.82 -5.76 1.74
CA TYR A 239 -14.35 -6.84 2.59
C TYR A 239 -13.21 -7.60 3.28
N GLU A 240 -12.58 -6.95 4.25
CA GLU A 240 -11.34 -7.41 4.91
C GLU A 240 -11.48 -7.51 6.43
N ARG A 241 -12.54 -6.91 7.00
CA ARG A 241 -12.69 -6.82 8.45
C ARG A 241 -13.11 -8.15 9.07
N GLY A 242 -12.16 -8.76 9.78
CA GLY A 242 -12.38 -9.89 10.67
C GLY A 242 -12.80 -11.18 9.98
N MET A 243 -13.22 -12.16 10.78
CA MET A 243 -13.59 -13.51 10.33
C MET A 243 -14.77 -13.55 9.35
N LEU A 244 -15.62 -12.52 9.37
CA LEU A 244 -16.80 -12.40 8.51
C LEU A 244 -16.52 -11.63 7.21
N GLU A 245 -15.29 -11.14 7.02
CA GLU A 245 -14.87 -10.37 5.84
C GLU A 245 -15.84 -9.19 5.61
N GLU A 246 -16.10 -8.40 6.66
CA GLU A 246 -17.02 -7.26 6.60
C GLU A 246 -16.37 -6.05 5.91
N SER A 247 -17.19 -5.17 5.34
CA SER A 247 -16.71 -3.90 4.77
C SER A 247 -16.76 -2.77 5.79
N THR A 248 -15.72 -1.95 5.82
CA THR A 248 -15.66 -0.73 6.63
C THR A 248 -16.30 0.50 5.95
N LEU A 249 -16.87 0.32 4.75
CA LEU A 249 -17.48 1.41 3.97
C LEU A 249 -18.55 2.18 4.76
N VAL A 250 -19.53 1.48 5.30
CA VAL A 250 -20.66 2.10 6.02
C VAL A 250 -20.19 2.85 7.27
N PRO A 251 -19.44 2.24 8.21
CA PRO A 251 -19.00 2.95 9.42
C PRO A 251 -18.08 4.13 9.10
N VAL A 252 -17.13 3.99 8.16
CA VAL A 252 -16.21 5.08 7.79
C VAL A 252 -16.94 6.24 7.11
N VAL A 253 -17.83 5.95 6.15
CA VAL A 253 -18.60 7.00 5.46
C VAL A 253 -19.46 7.78 6.45
N ASN A 254 -20.22 7.10 7.32
CA ASN A 254 -21.06 7.78 8.30
C ASN A 254 -20.22 8.65 9.24
N PHE A 255 -19.12 8.11 9.76
CA PHE A 255 -18.22 8.83 10.67
C PHE A 255 -17.65 10.12 10.07
N LEU A 256 -17.18 10.05 8.81
CA LEU A 256 -16.55 11.17 8.12
C LEU A 256 -17.57 12.22 7.68
N LEU A 257 -18.74 11.81 7.16
CA LEU A 257 -19.79 12.75 6.75
C LEU A 257 -20.33 13.56 7.94
N GLU A 258 -20.52 12.92 9.10
CA GLU A 258 -20.92 13.58 10.34
C GLU A 258 -19.89 14.63 10.83
N ARG A 259 -18.62 14.48 10.44
CA ARG A 259 -17.50 15.34 10.85
C ARG A 259 -17.05 16.31 9.76
N GLY A 260 -17.93 16.60 8.81
CA GLY A 260 -17.73 17.66 7.84
C GLY A 260 -16.85 17.29 6.65
N PHE A 261 -16.65 15.99 6.38
CA PHE A 261 -16.06 15.53 5.13
C PHE A 261 -17.14 15.33 4.07
N SER A 262 -16.76 15.45 2.80
CA SER A 262 -17.56 15.03 1.64
C SER A 262 -16.86 13.92 0.87
N ILE A 263 -17.61 13.00 0.28
CA ILE A 263 -17.06 12.01 -0.66
C ILE A 263 -16.77 12.71 -1.99
N ARG A 264 -15.54 12.60 -2.48
CA ARG A 264 -15.12 13.14 -3.78
C ARG A 264 -15.07 12.09 -4.88
N ALA A 265 -14.68 10.87 -4.55
CA ALA A 265 -14.65 9.77 -5.50
C ALA A 265 -14.80 8.42 -4.78
N ILE A 266 -15.30 7.42 -5.50
CA ILE A 266 -15.33 6.02 -5.06
C ILE A 266 -15.05 5.09 -6.24
N SER A 267 -14.21 4.09 -6.01
CA SER A 267 -13.89 3.03 -6.95
C SER A 267 -14.77 1.81 -6.64
N HIS A 268 -15.17 1.09 -7.70
CA HIS A 268 -16.09 -0.05 -7.59
C HIS A 268 -15.38 -1.41 -7.75
N ASP A 269 -14.20 -1.47 -8.36
CA ASP A 269 -13.44 -2.72 -8.51
C ASP A 269 -12.77 -3.13 -7.19
N ARG A 270 -12.13 -2.15 -6.55
CA ARG A 270 -11.70 -2.15 -5.15
C ARG A 270 -12.42 -0.99 -4.49
N ILE A 271 -13.05 -1.23 -3.33
CA ILE A 271 -13.89 -0.24 -2.64
C ILE A 271 -12.99 0.76 -1.95
N VAL A 272 -12.40 1.66 -2.73
CA VAL A 272 -11.58 2.76 -2.22
C VAL A 272 -12.36 4.05 -2.39
N ALA A 273 -12.43 4.87 -1.34
CA ALA A 273 -13.09 6.16 -1.36
C ALA A 273 -12.12 7.29 -1.04
N LEU A 274 -12.28 8.42 -1.72
CA LEU A 274 -11.60 9.68 -1.43
C LEU A 274 -12.59 10.63 -0.77
N PHE A 275 -12.20 11.19 0.37
CA PHE A 275 -12.93 12.18 1.15
C PHE A 275 -12.15 13.49 1.21
N GLU A 276 -12.87 14.61 1.25
CA GLU A 276 -12.31 15.95 1.41
C GLU A 276 -12.95 16.65 2.60
N ASN A 277 -12.11 17.26 3.44
CA ASN A 277 -12.54 18.05 4.57
C ASN A 277 -13.11 19.41 4.10
N ASN A 278 -14.42 19.60 4.26
CA ASN A 278 -15.10 20.81 3.78
C ASN A 278 -14.67 22.07 4.57
N ILE A 279 -14.14 21.91 5.78
CA ILE A 279 -13.69 23.02 6.63
C ILE A 279 -12.41 23.64 6.05
N MET A 280 -11.52 22.83 5.47
CA MET A 280 -10.30 23.31 4.83
C MET A 280 -10.52 23.84 3.40
N GLY A 281 -11.55 23.34 2.70
CA GLY A 281 -11.87 23.74 1.34
C GLY A 281 -12.55 25.12 1.20
N GLY A 282 -13.08 25.68 2.29
CA GLY A 282 -13.83 26.95 2.31
C GLY A 282 -12.98 28.22 2.21
N GLY A 283 -11.66 28.10 2.05
CA GLY A 283 -10.72 29.22 1.88
C GLY A 283 -10.44 29.61 0.43
N LYS A 284 -11.44 29.54 -0.47
CA LYS A 284 -11.35 30.05 -1.84
C LYS A 284 -12.40 31.12 -2.10
#